data_AF-A0A662KEZ1-F1
#
_entry.id   AF-A0A662KEZ1-F1
#
_cell.length_a   1.000
_cell.length_b   1.000
_cell.length_c   1.000
_cell.angle_alpha   90.00
_cell.angle_beta   90.00
_cell.angle_gamma   90.00
#
_symmetry.space_group_name_H-M   'P 1'
#
loop_
_entity.id
_entity.type
_entity.pdbx_description
1 polymer ?
#
loop_
_entity_poly.entity_id
_entity_poly.type
_entity_poly.pdbx_seq_one_letter_code
_entity_poly.pdbx_strand_id
1 'polypeptide(L)'
;MIKEYLKLSRSFNAGLTAIAPVLGALSSGEYALEHLLLFFLVGFFGHCYGFALNDIIDYRIDRLADELTDRPLISGTISIRNAWIFTAAMLVLSLSIAVAIAFMYSAFVPLILLVLSALSITTYNLISKKMPAMDVFVALGVLLLILYGAFTVSGTLSKL
;
A
#
# COMPACT_ATOMS: atom_id res chain seq x y z
N MET A 1 -20.61 -4.36 8.50
CA MET A 1 -19.36 -5.16 8.51
C MET A 1 -18.36 -4.69 7.46
N ILE A 2 -18.65 -4.77 6.15
CA ILE A 2 -17.73 -4.31 5.08
C ILE A 2 -17.32 -2.83 5.24
N LYS A 3 -18.30 -1.97 5.56
CA LYS A 3 -18.06 -0.53 5.83
C LYS A 3 -16.95 -0.29 6.87
N GLU A 4 -16.85 -1.13 7.90
CA GLU A 4 -15.86 -0.97 8.96
C GLU A 4 -14.45 -1.30 8.48
N TYR A 5 -14.31 -2.30 7.59
CA TYR A 5 -13.02 -2.60 6.97
C TYR A 5 -12.59 -1.51 5.98
N LEU A 6 -13.53 -0.90 5.26
CA LEU A 6 -13.26 0.26 4.40
C LEU A 6 -12.84 1.49 5.22
N LYS A 7 -13.43 1.71 6.40
CA LYS A 7 -12.99 2.72 7.36
C LYS A 7 -11.57 2.43 7.86
N LEU A 8 -11.31 1.19 8.31
CA LEU A 8 -10.01 0.75 8.82
C LEU A 8 -8.89 0.99 7.80
N SER A 9 -9.15 0.66 6.53
CA SER A 9 -8.17 0.79 5.46
C SER A 9 -8.13 2.19 4.83
N ARG A 10 -8.98 3.11 5.30
CA ARG A 10 -9.21 4.45 4.72
C ARG A 10 -9.42 4.43 3.20
N SER A 11 -10.14 3.41 2.70
CA SER A 11 -10.23 3.09 1.28
C SER A 11 -10.76 4.23 0.39
N PHE A 12 -11.51 5.18 0.95
CA PHE A 12 -11.98 6.36 0.21
C PHE A 12 -10.82 7.22 -0.30
N ASN A 13 -9.72 7.29 0.44
CA ASN A 13 -8.52 8.04 0.07
C ASN A 13 -7.51 7.18 -0.73
N ALA A 14 -7.82 5.90 -0.96
CA ALA A 14 -6.90 4.97 -1.59
C ALA A 14 -6.54 5.36 -3.02
N GLY A 15 -7.40 6.10 -3.73
CA GLY A 15 -7.14 6.55 -5.10
C GLY A 15 -5.80 7.28 -5.27
N LEU A 16 -5.42 8.10 -4.29
CA LEU A 16 -4.16 8.85 -4.30
C LEU A 16 -2.92 7.95 -4.30
N THR A 17 -2.96 6.85 -3.54
CA THR A 17 -1.85 5.88 -3.49
C THR A 17 -1.96 4.85 -4.62
N ALA A 18 -3.18 4.42 -4.94
CA ALA A 18 -3.47 3.42 -5.94
C ALA A 18 -3.07 3.87 -7.35
N ILE A 19 -3.14 5.17 -7.64
CA ILE A 19 -2.73 5.71 -8.93
C ILE A 19 -1.19 5.74 -9.10
N ALA A 20 -0.39 5.68 -8.04
CA ALA A 20 1.07 5.77 -8.12
C ALA A 20 1.70 4.75 -9.08
N PRO A 21 1.46 3.43 -8.96
CA PRO A 21 1.98 2.46 -9.93
C PRO A 21 1.37 2.63 -11.33
N VAL A 22 0.14 3.14 -11.44
CA VAL A 22 -0.52 3.44 -12.73
C VAL A 22 0.24 4.55 -13.46
N LEU A 23 0.61 5.62 -12.76
CA LEU A 23 1.40 6.73 -13.33
C LEU A 23 2.77 6.22 -13.83
N GLY A 24 3.40 5.33 -13.07
CA GLY A 24 4.62 4.65 -13.49
C GLY A 24 4.44 3.89 -14.80
N ALA A 25 3.44 3.00 -14.85
CA ALA A 25 3.14 2.20 -16.03
C ALA A 25 2.79 3.06 -17.26
N LEU A 26 1.90 4.06 -17.09
CA LEU A 26 1.49 5.02 -18.12
C LEU A 26 2.69 5.78 -18.70
N SER A 27 3.58 6.29 -17.83
CA SER A 27 4.76 7.03 -18.28
C SER A 27 5.78 6.16 -19.04
N SER A 28 5.67 4.84 -18.90
CA SER A 28 6.50 3.86 -19.61
C SER A 28 5.82 3.22 -20.82
N GLY A 29 4.65 3.74 -21.23
CA GLY A 29 3.99 3.37 -22.49
C GLY A 29 2.90 2.29 -22.38
N GLU A 30 2.44 1.95 -21.17
CA GLU A 30 1.27 1.08 -21.00
C GLU A 30 -0.03 1.89 -21.09
N TYR A 31 -0.98 1.46 -21.93
CA TYR A 31 -2.24 2.16 -22.17
C TYR A 31 -3.48 1.26 -22.09
N ALA A 32 -3.31 -0.06 -21.99
CA ALA A 32 -4.41 -1.00 -21.89
C ALA A 32 -5.09 -0.83 -20.52
N LEU A 33 -6.38 -0.50 -20.53
CA LEU A 33 -7.13 -0.18 -19.32
C LEU A 33 -7.15 -1.35 -18.33
N GLU A 34 -7.22 -2.58 -18.85
CA GLU A 34 -7.14 -3.81 -18.08
C GLU A 34 -5.81 -3.95 -17.32
N HIS A 35 -4.69 -3.60 -17.94
CA HIS A 35 -3.37 -3.64 -17.28
C HIS A 35 -3.24 -2.53 -16.24
N LEU A 36 -3.68 -1.31 -16.59
CA LEU A 36 -3.69 -0.17 -15.68
C LEU A 36 -4.58 -0.43 -14.45
N LEU A 37 -5.70 -1.14 -14.62
CA LEU A 37 -6.53 -1.58 -13.50
C LEU A 37 -5.79 -2.55 -12.58
N LEU A 38 -4.98 -3.47 -13.12
CA LEU A 38 -4.15 -4.36 -12.29
C LEU A 38 -3.12 -3.57 -11.47
N PHE A 39 -2.41 -2.62 -12.08
CA PHE A 39 -1.50 -1.73 -11.35
C PHE A 39 -2.23 -0.92 -10.28
N PHE A 40 -3.43 -0.40 -10.59
CA PHE A 40 -4.27 0.29 -9.62
C PHE A 40 -4.61 -0.61 -8.43
N LEU A 41 -4.99 -1.87 -8.67
CA LEU A 41 -5.30 -2.83 -7.61
C LEU A 41 -4.09 -3.16 -6.74
N VAL A 42 -2.88 -3.27 -7.31
CA VAL A 42 -1.65 -3.42 -6.53
C VAL A 42 -1.50 -2.27 -5.53
N GLY A 43 -1.62 -1.02 -6.01
CA GLY A 43 -1.52 0.17 -5.16
C GLY A 43 -2.69 0.30 -4.16
N PHE A 44 -3.91 -0.08 -4.55
CA PHE A 44 -5.10 -0.04 -3.69
C PHE A 44 -4.97 -1.01 -2.51
N PHE A 45 -4.57 -2.25 -2.75
CA PHE A 45 -4.37 -3.22 -1.67
C PHE A 45 -3.13 -2.89 -0.84
N GLY A 46 -2.08 -2.34 -1.45
CA GLY A 46 -0.92 -1.79 -0.73
C GLY A 46 -1.30 -0.65 0.22
N HIS A 47 -2.17 0.25 -0.21
CA HIS A 47 -2.75 1.30 0.64
C HIS A 47 -3.53 0.69 1.81
N CYS A 48 -4.42 -0.25 1.52
CA CYS A 48 -5.24 -0.87 2.57
C CYS A 48 -4.38 -1.57 3.63
N TYR A 49 -3.31 -2.25 3.20
CA TYR A 49 -2.29 -2.81 4.08
C TYR A 49 -1.63 -1.75 4.96
N GLY A 50 -1.08 -0.68 4.36
CA GLY A 50 -0.32 0.34 5.09
C GLY A 50 -1.17 1.07 6.14
N PHE A 51 -2.42 1.38 5.80
CA PHE A 51 -3.35 2.08 6.68
C PHE A 51 -3.90 1.19 7.80
N ALA A 52 -4.28 -0.05 7.50
CA ALA A 52 -4.72 -0.98 8.54
C ALA A 52 -3.58 -1.35 9.50
N LEU A 53 -2.35 -1.51 8.99
CA LEU A 53 -1.16 -1.71 9.83
C LEU A 53 -0.90 -0.51 10.74
N ASN A 54 -1.10 0.71 10.25
CA ASN A 54 -0.92 1.92 11.05
C ASN A 54 -1.87 1.95 12.25
N ASP A 55 -3.17 1.70 12.03
CA ASP A 55 -4.18 1.66 13.10
C ASP A 55 -3.91 0.54 14.13
N ILE A 56 -3.34 -0.59 13.69
CA ILE A 56 -2.91 -1.67 14.60
C ILE A 56 -1.75 -1.23 15.49
N ILE A 57 -0.73 -0.59 14.93
CA ILE A 57 0.45 -0.11 15.66
C ILE A 57 0.05 1.01 16.63
N ASP A 58 -0.82 1.91 16.18
CA ASP A 58 -1.25 3.08 16.93
C ASP A 58 -2.36 2.79 17.94
N TYR A 59 -2.92 1.58 17.95
CA TYR A 59 -4.06 1.19 18.79
C TYR A 59 -3.97 1.66 20.26
N ARG A 60 -2.80 1.53 20.89
CA ARG A 60 -2.60 1.92 22.29
C ARG A 60 -2.57 3.44 22.50
N ILE A 61 -2.04 4.17 21.53
CA ILE A 61 -1.91 5.63 21.56
C ILE A 61 -3.26 6.25 21.20
N ASP A 62 -3.85 5.80 20.09
CA ASP A 62 -5.10 6.36 19.58
C ASP A 62 -6.28 6.14 20.53
N ARG A 63 -6.26 5.08 21.36
CA ARG A 63 -7.26 4.86 22.41
C ARG A 63 -7.29 5.96 23.48
N LEU A 64 -6.24 6.76 23.60
CA LEU A 64 -6.17 7.88 24.55
C LEU A 64 -6.76 9.17 23.98
N ALA A 65 -7.12 9.21 22.69
CA ALA A 65 -7.65 10.38 22.01
C ALA A 65 -9.18 10.29 21.85
N ASP A 66 -9.91 11.23 22.47
CA ASP A 66 -11.37 11.24 22.50
C ASP A 66 -12.00 11.36 21.10
N GLU A 67 -11.32 12.02 20.18
CA GLU A 67 -11.74 12.23 18.80
C GLU A 67 -11.64 10.98 17.90
N LEU A 68 -10.93 9.93 18.33
CA LEU A 68 -10.71 8.71 17.53
C LEU A 68 -11.65 7.56 17.90
N THR A 69 -12.65 7.81 18.75
CA THR A 69 -13.56 6.79 19.28
C THR A 69 -14.39 6.04 18.22
N ASP A 70 -14.66 6.63 17.05
CA ASP A 70 -15.36 5.94 15.92
C ASP A 70 -14.44 5.01 15.12
N ARG A 71 -13.11 4.99 15.37
CA ARG A 71 -12.21 4.10 14.63
C ARG A 71 -12.54 2.64 14.91
N PRO A 72 -12.58 1.76 13.88
CA PRO A 72 -13.05 0.39 14.04
C PRO A 72 -12.34 -0.45 15.12
N LEU A 73 -11.03 -0.26 15.31
CA LEU A 73 -10.29 -0.95 16.37
C LEU A 73 -10.63 -0.41 17.77
N ILE A 74 -10.90 0.90 17.89
CA ILE A 74 -11.14 1.57 19.17
C ILE A 74 -12.57 1.34 19.64
N SER A 75 -13.54 1.45 18.73
CA SER A 75 -14.94 1.13 18.99
C SER A 75 -15.19 -0.37 19.19
N GLY A 76 -14.22 -1.22 18.82
CA GLY A 76 -14.30 -2.67 18.94
C GLY A 76 -15.16 -3.33 17.86
N THR A 77 -15.60 -2.60 16.84
CA THR A 77 -16.32 -3.17 15.70
C THR A 77 -15.46 -4.14 14.89
N ILE A 78 -14.13 -3.99 14.95
CA ILE A 78 -13.14 -4.94 14.45
C ILE A 78 -12.17 -5.31 15.58
N SER A 79 -12.03 -6.61 15.85
CA SER A 79 -11.04 -7.10 16.82
C SER A 79 -9.61 -6.94 16.29
N ILE A 80 -8.63 -6.77 17.18
CA ILE A 80 -7.21 -6.69 16.81
C ILE A 80 -6.74 -7.89 15.97
N ARG A 81 -7.26 -9.09 16.26
CA ARG A 81 -6.96 -10.30 15.50
C ARG A 81 -7.48 -10.19 14.07
N ASN A 82 -8.72 -9.71 13.89
CA ASN A 82 -9.32 -9.54 12.57
C ASN A 82 -8.65 -8.43 11.77
N ALA A 83 -8.18 -7.37 12.44
CA ALA A 83 -7.38 -6.33 11.81
C ALA A 83 -6.07 -6.91 11.25
N TRP A 84 -5.34 -7.72 12.03
CA TRP A 84 -4.13 -8.40 11.53
C TRP A 84 -4.41 -9.33 10.35
N ILE A 85 -5.47 -10.14 10.40
CA ILE A 85 -5.86 -11.01 9.30
C ILE A 85 -6.15 -10.20 8.04
N PHE A 86 -6.91 -9.10 8.17
CA PHE A 86 -7.20 -8.21 7.05
C PHE A 86 -5.94 -7.57 6.49
N THR A 87 -5.07 -7.00 7.32
CA THR A 87 -3.80 -6.40 6.91
C THR A 87 -2.93 -7.39 6.14
N ALA A 88 -2.80 -8.63 6.64
CA ALA A 88 -2.05 -9.68 5.95
C ALA A 88 -2.70 -10.08 4.61
N ALA A 89 -4.03 -10.19 4.57
CA ALA A 89 -4.77 -10.51 3.35
C ALA A 89 -4.59 -9.43 2.27
N MET A 90 -4.62 -8.14 2.64
CA MET A 90 -4.38 -7.03 1.70
C MET A 90 -2.96 -7.05 1.13
N LEU A 91 -1.96 -7.33 1.97
CA LEU A 91 -0.58 -7.47 1.51
C LEU A 91 -0.43 -8.65 0.53
N VAL A 92 -0.97 -9.82 0.87
CA VAL A 92 -0.92 -11.01 0.01
C VAL A 92 -1.64 -10.76 -1.31
N LEU A 93 -2.79 -10.08 -1.29
CA LEU A 93 -3.53 -9.78 -2.52
C LEU A 93 -2.78 -8.80 -3.42
N SER A 94 -2.19 -7.74 -2.85
CA SER A 94 -1.32 -6.82 -3.59
C SER A 94 -0.15 -7.55 -4.26
N LEU A 95 0.57 -8.39 -3.51
CA LEU A 95 1.71 -9.17 -4.02
C LEU A 95 1.29 -10.21 -5.07
N SER A 96 0.15 -10.88 -4.88
CA SER A 96 -0.35 -11.89 -5.82
C SER A 96 -0.67 -11.27 -7.18
N ILE A 97 -1.30 -10.10 -7.19
CA ILE A 97 -1.56 -9.35 -8.42
C ILE A 97 -0.23 -8.89 -9.04
N ALA A 98 0.69 -8.36 -8.23
CA ALA A 98 1.99 -7.92 -8.71
C ALA A 98 2.80 -9.06 -9.36
N VAL A 99 2.74 -10.27 -8.81
CA VAL A 99 3.35 -11.47 -9.38
C VAL A 99 2.68 -11.85 -10.71
N ALA A 100 1.34 -11.79 -10.79
CA ALA A 100 0.63 -12.03 -12.05
C ALA A 100 1.06 -11.03 -13.15
N ILE A 101 1.18 -9.74 -12.81
CA ILE A 101 1.72 -8.72 -13.71
C ILE A 101 3.17 -9.06 -14.10
N ALA A 102 4.02 -9.46 -13.16
CA ALA A 102 5.40 -9.83 -13.45
C ALA A 102 5.50 -10.98 -14.49
N PHE A 103 4.61 -11.96 -14.45
CA PHE A 103 4.50 -12.98 -15.51
C PHE A 103 4.06 -12.40 -16.85
N MET A 104 3.07 -11.49 -16.86
CA MET A 104 2.57 -10.85 -18.08
C MET A 104 3.65 -10.07 -18.84
N TYR A 105 4.50 -9.33 -18.12
CA TYR A 105 5.57 -8.52 -18.70
C TYR A 105 6.94 -9.22 -18.71
N SER A 106 7.02 -10.46 -18.20
CA SER A 106 8.29 -11.16 -17.97
C SER A 106 9.31 -10.34 -17.15
N ALA A 107 8.81 -9.55 -16.19
CA ALA A 107 9.58 -8.57 -15.43
C ALA A 107 9.45 -8.80 -13.91
N PHE A 108 10.34 -9.62 -13.34
CA PHE A 108 10.29 -9.98 -11.91
C PHE A 108 11.10 -9.05 -11.01
N VAL A 109 12.14 -8.39 -11.53
CA VAL A 109 13.01 -7.50 -10.74
C VAL A 109 12.23 -6.36 -10.07
N PRO A 110 11.24 -5.71 -10.71
CA PRO A 110 10.44 -4.65 -10.07
C PRO A 110 9.70 -5.08 -8.79
N LEU A 111 9.46 -6.38 -8.56
CA LEU A 111 8.86 -6.86 -7.31
C LEU A 111 9.69 -6.45 -6.08
N ILE A 112 11.01 -6.33 -6.22
CA ILE A 112 11.89 -5.83 -5.16
C ILE A 112 11.50 -4.40 -4.76
N LEU A 113 11.15 -3.54 -5.73
CA LEU A 113 10.72 -2.16 -5.46
C LEU A 113 9.41 -2.12 -4.69
N LEU A 114 8.47 -3.03 -5.00
CA LEU A 114 7.22 -3.15 -4.26
C LEU A 114 7.45 -3.61 -2.81
N VAL A 115 8.36 -4.56 -2.59
CA VAL A 115 8.77 -4.99 -1.24
C VAL A 115 9.44 -3.84 -0.49
N LEU A 116 10.36 -3.12 -1.12
CA LEU A 116 11.01 -1.95 -0.52
C LEU A 116 9.99 -0.84 -0.19
N SER A 117 8.98 -0.64 -1.03
CA SER A 117 7.88 0.27 -0.75
C SER A 117 7.13 -0.13 0.53
N ALA A 118 6.73 -1.40 0.64
CA ALA A 118 6.05 -1.92 1.82
C ALA A 118 6.91 -1.81 3.09
N LEU A 119 8.22 -2.07 2.98
CA LEU A 119 9.16 -1.89 4.08
C LEU A 119 9.30 -0.41 4.48
N SER A 120 9.33 0.51 3.53
CA SER A 120 9.38 1.95 3.78
C SER A 120 8.13 2.42 4.53
N ILE A 121 6.94 2.03 4.08
CA ILE A 121 5.67 2.37 4.76
C ILE A 121 5.58 1.73 6.16
N THR A 122 6.04 0.49 6.31
CA THR A 122 6.11 -0.16 7.63
C THR A 122 7.05 0.59 8.58
N THR A 123 8.21 0.99 8.07
CA THR A 123 9.20 1.76 8.82
C THR A 123 8.59 3.07 9.29
N TYR A 124 7.94 3.81 8.39
CA TYR A 124 7.17 5.01 8.73
C TYR A 124 6.19 4.76 9.89
N ASN A 125 5.36 3.72 9.79
CA ASN A 125 4.36 3.42 10.83
C ASN A 125 5.00 3.19 12.20
N LEU A 126 6.17 2.55 12.25
CA LEU A 126 6.88 2.22 13.50
C LEU A 126 7.62 3.40 14.15
N ILE A 127 8.12 4.35 13.36
CA ILE A 127 9.05 5.39 13.86
C ILE A 127 8.52 6.81 13.77
N SER A 128 7.47 7.07 12.98
CA SER A 128 6.92 8.41 12.76
C SER A 128 6.50 9.15 14.03
N LYS A 129 6.20 8.42 15.09
CA LYS A 129 5.81 8.99 16.40
C LYS A 129 6.99 9.28 17.32
N LYS A 130 8.22 8.91 16.93
CA LYS A 130 9.44 9.05 17.74
C LYS A 130 10.40 10.11 17.20
N MET A 131 10.32 10.42 15.91
CA MET A 131 11.27 11.33 15.25
C MET A 131 10.55 12.26 14.28
N PRO A 132 10.95 13.53 14.18
CA PRO A 132 10.45 14.43 13.13
C PRO A 132 10.97 14.01 11.74
N ALA A 133 10.34 14.52 10.67
CA ALA A 133 10.73 14.30 9.27
C ALA A 133 10.67 12.85 8.76
N MET A 134 9.87 11.98 9.40
CA MET A 134 9.71 10.58 8.99
C MET A 134 8.80 10.40 7.77
N ASP A 135 8.09 11.44 7.36
CA ASP A 135 7.33 11.52 6.11
C ASP A 135 8.20 11.22 4.87
N VAL A 136 9.54 11.35 4.97
CA VAL A 136 10.49 10.86 3.97
C VAL A 136 10.27 9.39 3.59
N PHE A 137 9.88 8.54 4.54
CA PHE A 137 9.61 7.12 4.28
C PHE A 137 8.30 6.91 3.53
N VAL A 138 7.30 7.77 3.74
CA VAL A 138 6.06 7.77 2.94
C VAL A 138 6.36 8.20 1.52
N ALA A 139 7.10 9.30 1.36
CA ALA A 139 7.51 9.80 0.06
C ALA A 139 8.34 8.76 -0.71
N LEU A 140 9.29 8.10 -0.04
CA LEU A 140 10.07 6.99 -0.61
C LEU A 140 9.18 5.81 -0.99
N GLY A 141 8.22 5.43 -0.14
CA GLY A 141 7.28 4.35 -0.44
C GLY A 141 6.45 4.62 -1.70
N VAL A 142 5.95 5.85 -1.85
CA VAL A 142 5.21 6.28 -3.05
C VAL A 142 6.11 6.31 -4.29
N LEU A 143 7.32 6.86 -4.17
CA LEU A 143 8.30 6.86 -5.26
C LEU A 143 8.59 5.44 -5.75
N LEU A 144 8.82 4.50 -4.82
CA LEU A 144 9.08 3.09 -5.15
C LEU A 144 7.88 2.42 -5.83
N LEU A 145 6.64 2.78 -5.47
CA LEU A 145 5.43 2.33 -6.17
C LEU A 145 5.36 2.84 -7.61
N ILE A 146 5.72 4.12 -7.84
CA ILE A 146 5.79 4.69 -9.20
C ILE A 146 6.87 3.96 -10.01
N LEU A 147 8.06 3.77 -9.44
CA LEU A 147 9.16 3.06 -10.10
C LEU A 147 8.81 1.59 -10.38
N TYR A 148 8.08 0.93 -9.49
CA TYR A 148 7.53 -0.42 -9.73
C TYR A 148 6.70 -0.45 -11.02
N GLY A 149 5.74 0.46 -11.17
CA GLY A 149 4.92 0.55 -12.37
C GLY A 149 5.75 0.78 -13.64
N ALA A 150 6.66 1.75 -13.59
CA ALA A 150 7.49 2.13 -14.73
C ALA A 150 8.46 1.01 -15.19
N PHE A 151 9.16 0.39 -14.24
CA PHE A 151 10.14 -0.66 -14.57
C PHE A 151 9.50 -2.00 -14.93
N THR A 152 8.25 -2.24 -14.53
CA THR A 152 7.50 -3.42 -14.97
C THR A 152 7.19 -3.34 -16.47
N VAL A 153 6.83 -2.16 -16.98
CA VAL A 153 6.48 -1.96 -18.39
C VAL A 153 7.73 -1.81 -19.27
N SER A 154 8.74 -1.06 -18.83
CA SER A 154 9.95 -0.80 -19.64
C SER A 154 10.92 -1.99 -19.74
N GLY A 155 10.73 -3.04 -18.93
CA GLY A 155 11.43 -4.32 -19.05
C GLY A 155 12.94 -4.30 -18.76
N THR A 156 13.54 -3.18 -18.30
CA THR A 156 14.99 -3.12 -18.09
C THR A 156 15.42 -2.18 -16.97
N LEU A 157 15.97 -2.73 -15.89
CA LEU A 157 16.84 -2.00 -14.94
C LEU A 157 18.30 -1.93 -15.45
N SER A 158 18.67 -2.72 -16.46
CA SER A 158 20.05 -2.84 -16.98
C SER A 158 20.42 -1.86 -18.10
N LYS A 159 19.57 -0.90 -18.44
CA LYS A 159 19.84 0.17 -19.43
C LYS A 159 20.11 1.54 -18.80
N LEU A 160 20.38 1.56 -17.49
CA LEU A 160 20.88 2.71 -16.75
C LEU A 160 22.40 2.65 -16.65
#